data_AF-A0A4Q4KQH9-F1
#
_entry.id   AF-A0A4Q4KQH9-F1
#
_cell.length_a   1.000
_cell.length_b   1.000
_cell.length_c   1.000
_cell.angle_alpha   90.00
_cell.angle_beta   90.00
_cell.angle_gamma   90.00
#
_symmetry.space_group_name_H-M   'P 1'
#
loop_
_entity.id
_entity.type
_entity.pdbx_description
1 polymer ?
#
loop_
_entity_poly.entity_id
_entity_poly.type
_entity_poly.pdbx_seq_one_letter_code
_entity_poly.pdbx_strand_id
1 'polypeptide(L)'
;MKTIILTLVIILNSIFIIAQNKNQLELENWIKSNGIEFNKTTREIGFEPFTDCKNRPAYRKVIGDTIIVRSWGGSVAENLETFKKTALAPDFYIKKYATKVQKNATVVVSFLVDDIFIWRNDTLYLFDTSNLEKSRESITLMEKKWRKEINEGKYEKELKKLERKEYGFVPKFKAIYYSGIFEDKNGYRFLEHENFREELVLLIKRGNENGKEVIHFQLITHTNGWYRISTDLSQLENTRCQY
;
A
#
# COMPACT_ATOMS: atom_id res chain seq x y z
N MET A 1 20.55 -33.42 36.58
CA MET A 1 20.48 -32.84 35.22
C MET A 1 19.13 -32.21 34.89
N LYS A 2 17.98 -32.89 35.04
CA LYS A 2 16.65 -32.32 34.72
C LYS A 2 16.32 -31.03 35.48
N THR A 3 16.70 -30.93 36.76
CA THR A 3 16.47 -29.74 37.60
C THR A 3 17.29 -28.52 37.16
N ILE A 4 18.56 -28.70 36.77
CA ILE A 4 19.45 -27.62 36.33
C ILE A 4 18.98 -27.03 34.99
N ILE A 5 18.50 -27.87 34.07
CA ILE A 5 17.93 -27.44 32.78
C ILE A 5 16.65 -26.63 33.01
N LEU A 6 15.79 -27.05 33.95
CA LEU A 6 14.56 -26.32 34.28
C LEU A 6 14.85 -24.93 34.87
N THR A 7 15.82 -24.82 35.77
CA THR A 7 16.22 -23.53 36.36
C THR A 7 16.83 -22.61 35.31
N LEU A 8 17.65 -23.13 34.39
CA LEU A 8 18.22 -22.35 33.29
C LEU A 8 17.14 -21.81 32.35
N VAL A 9 16.12 -22.62 32.02
CA VAL A 9 14.99 -22.20 31.18
C VAL A 9 14.16 -21.12 31.86
N ILE A 10 13.93 -21.20 33.18
CA ILE A 10 13.21 -20.17 33.94
C ILE A 10 13.99 -18.85 33.97
N ILE A 11 15.31 -18.91 34.22
CA ILE A 11 16.16 -17.71 34.23
C ILE A 11 16.21 -17.06 32.83
N LEU A 12 16.39 -17.86 31.77
CA LEU A 12 16.40 -17.37 30.39
C LEU A 12 15.07 -16.72 29.99
N ASN A 13 13.93 -17.32 30.34
CA ASN A 13 12.62 -16.71 30.11
C ASN A 13 12.43 -15.40 30.88
N SER A 14 12.93 -15.33 32.12
CA SER A 14 12.83 -14.13 32.96
C SER A 14 13.62 -12.96 32.37
N ILE A 15 14.85 -13.22 31.89
CA ILE A 15 15.69 -12.22 31.20
C ILE A 15 15.00 -11.73 29.92
N PHE A 16 14.37 -12.64 29.16
CA PHE A 16 13.66 -12.31 27.93
C PHE A 16 12.46 -11.38 28.17
N ILE A 17 11.68 -11.64 29.23
CA ILE A 17 10.52 -10.82 29.61
C ILE A 17 10.97 -9.42 30.04
N ILE A 18 12.03 -9.32 30.86
CA ILE A 18 12.54 -8.03 31.34
C ILE A 18 13.10 -7.18 30.19
N ALA A 19 13.85 -7.80 29.27
CA ALA A 19 14.38 -7.10 28.10
C ALA A 19 13.27 -6.59 27.16
N GLN A 20 12.23 -7.39 26.92
CA GLN A 20 11.07 -6.95 26.15
C GLN A 20 10.35 -5.76 26.82
N ASN A 21 10.18 -5.81 28.14
CA ASN A 21 9.50 -4.76 28.89
C ASN A 21 10.30 -3.44 28.88
N LYS A 22 11.64 -3.52 28.92
CA LYS A 22 12.52 -2.34 28.80
C LYS A 22 12.42 -1.70 27.40
N ASN A 23 12.50 -2.50 26.35
CA ASN A 23 12.41 -1.99 24.97
C ASN A 23 11.04 -1.38 24.68
N GLN A 24 9.97 -1.97 25.21
CA GLN A 24 8.62 -1.44 25.10
C GLN A 24 8.50 -0.06 25.77
N LEU A 25 9.00 0.06 27.01
CA LEU A 25 8.99 1.30 27.76
C LEU A 25 9.81 2.40 27.08
N GLU A 26 10.99 2.07 26.54
CA GLU A 26 11.83 3.01 25.80
C GLU A 26 11.10 3.54 24.56
N LEU A 27 10.46 2.65 23.79
CA LEU A 27 9.69 3.02 22.63
C LEU A 27 8.51 3.94 22.97
N GLU A 28 7.71 3.58 23.98
CA GLU A 28 6.55 4.36 24.41
C GLU A 28 6.96 5.76 24.90
N ASN A 29 8.04 5.84 25.68
CA ASN A 29 8.59 7.11 26.15
C ASN A 29 9.08 7.98 24.98
N TRP A 30 9.74 7.38 23.99
CA TRP A 30 10.20 8.12 22.81
C TRP A 30 9.02 8.66 21.99
N ILE A 31 7.99 7.84 21.73
CA ILE A 31 6.75 8.22 21.04
C ILE A 31 6.09 9.40 21.74
N LYS A 32 5.90 9.30 23.06
CA LYS A 32 5.29 10.36 23.87
C LYS A 32 6.11 11.65 23.85
N SER A 33 7.43 11.54 24.01
CA SER A 33 8.33 12.71 24.07
C SER A 33 8.41 13.46 22.75
N ASN A 34 8.20 12.77 21.61
CA ASN A 34 8.21 13.37 20.28
C ASN A 34 6.80 13.71 19.77
N GLY A 35 5.76 13.58 20.60
CA GLY A 35 4.39 13.93 20.23
C GLY A 35 3.83 13.10 19.07
N ILE A 36 4.26 11.83 18.95
CA ILE A 36 3.82 10.98 17.85
C ILE A 36 2.36 10.57 18.07
N GLU A 37 1.48 11.11 17.22
CA GLU A 37 0.06 10.73 17.16
C GLU A 37 -0.17 9.54 16.23
N PHE A 38 -1.02 8.61 16.66
CA PHE A 38 -1.40 7.42 15.89
C PHE A 38 -2.60 7.67 14.99
N ASN A 39 -2.61 7.02 13.83
CA ASN A 39 -3.65 7.15 12.80
C ASN A 39 -3.88 8.59 12.32
N LYS A 40 -2.89 9.46 12.56
CA LYS A 40 -2.86 10.83 12.10
C LYS A 40 -2.17 10.91 10.76
N THR A 41 -2.70 11.72 9.88
CA THR A 41 -2.08 12.10 8.62
C THR A 41 -2.34 13.57 8.36
N THR A 42 -1.39 14.23 7.70
CA THR A 42 -1.47 15.63 7.30
C THR A 42 -1.88 15.68 5.84
N ARG A 43 -2.96 16.39 5.59
CA ARG A 43 -3.48 16.65 4.25
C ARG A 43 -2.56 17.63 3.51
N GLU A 44 -2.07 17.24 2.34
CA GLU A 44 -1.36 18.15 1.45
C GLU A 44 -2.30 19.14 0.75
N ILE A 45 -1.74 20.26 0.28
CA ILE A 45 -2.52 21.30 -0.40
C ILE A 45 -3.17 20.76 -1.68
N GLY A 46 -4.47 21.01 -1.79
CA GLY A 46 -5.30 20.58 -2.93
C GLY A 46 -5.77 19.13 -2.86
N PHE A 47 -5.40 18.38 -1.82
CA PHE A 47 -6.02 17.09 -1.53
C PHE A 47 -7.25 17.28 -0.65
N GLU A 48 -8.35 16.59 -0.98
CA GLU A 48 -9.57 16.50 -0.20
C GLU A 48 -9.61 15.15 0.51
N PRO A 49 -9.98 15.10 1.80
CA PRO A 49 -10.09 13.83 2.51
C PRO A 49 -11.34 13.07 2.03
N PHE A 50 -11.20 11.76 1.92
CA PHE A 50 -12.34 10.86 1.86
C PHE A 50 -12.06 9.64 2.74
N THR A 51 -13.11 8.93 3.11
CA THR A 51 -13.00 7.76 3.99
C THR A 51 -12.93 6.53 3.11
N ASP A 52 -11.85 5.75 3.19
CA ASP A 52 -11.84 4.46 2.51
C ASP A 52 -12.81 3.47 3.19
N CYS A 53 -13.09 2.36 2.52
CA CYS A 53 -13.94 1.27 3.02
C CYS A 53 -13.56 0.66 4.40
N LYS A 54 -12.39 0.98 4.95
CA LYS A 54 -11.94 0.55 6.30
C LYS A 54 -11.78 1.74 7.26
N ASN A 55 -12.35 2.89 6.94
CA ASN A 55 -12.20 4.13 7.69
C ASN A 55 -10.73 4.57 7.89
N ARG A 56 -9.86 4.24 6.94
CA ARG A 56 -8.46 4.68 6.94
C ARG A 56 -8.35 6.02 6.23
N PRO A 57 -7.31 6.82 6.55
CA PRO A 57 -7.02 8.04 5.83
C PRO A 57 -6.84 7.78 4.33
N ALA A 58 -7.63 8.48 3.52
CA ALA A 58 -7.47 8.52 2.08
C ALA A 58 -7.74 9.95 1.58
N TYR A 59 -7.12 10.29 0.46
CA TYR A 59 -7.15 11.64 -0.07
C TYR A 59 -7.27 11.63 -1.59
N ARG A 60 -7.97 12.62 -2.13
CA ARG A 60 -8.15 12.78 -3.56
C ARG A 60 -7.77 14.18 -4.00
N LYS A 61 -7.08 14.31 -5.12
CA LYS A 61 -6.79 15.60 -5.77
C LYS A 61 -7.17 15.51 -7.25
N VAL A 62 -7.78 16.56 -7.78
CA VAL A 62 -8.17 16.66 -9.19
C VAL A 62 -7.45 17.85 -9.81
N ILE A 63 -6.81 17.65 -10.97
CA ILE A 63 -6.07 18.66 -11.74
C ILE A 63 -6.42 18.47 -13.23
N GLY A 64 -7.40 19.24 -13.73
CA GLY A 64 -7.97 18.98 -15.06
C GLY A 64 -8.52 17.56 -15.15
N ASP A 65 -8.11 16.82 -16.17
CA ASP A 65 -8.49 15.41 -16.38
C ASP A 65 -7.74 14.43 -15.46
N THR A 66 -6.71 14.89 -14.74
CA THR A 66 -5.89 14.04 -13.87
C THR A 66 -6.49 13.94 -12.48
N ILE A 67 -6.65 12.71 -11.98
CA ILE A 67 -7.12 12.44 -10.63
C ILE A 67 -6.02 11.67 -9.89
N ILE A 68 -5.59 12.18 -8.74
CA ILE A 68 -4.62 11.51 -7.88
C ILE A 68 -5.37 11.02 -6.65
N VAL A 69 -5.40 9.70 -6.46
CA VAL A 69 -5.96 9.06 -5.27
C VAL A 69 -4.81 8.58 -4.41
N ARG A 70 -4.71 9.12 -3.21
CA ARG A 70 -3.79 8.66 -2.18
C ARG A 70 -4.55 7.75 -1.21
N SER A 71 -4.21 6.47 -1.20
CA SER A 71 -4.87 5.47 -0.36
C SER A 71 -3.86 4.51 0.27
N TRP A 72 -4.34 3.60 1.13
CA TRP A 72 -3.46 2.66 1.84
C TRP A 72 -2.71 1.72 0.88
N GLY A 73 -1.38 1.76 0.94
CA GLY A 73 -0.48 0.92 0.16
C GLY A 73 0.02 -0.33 0.89
N GLY A 74 -0.07 -0.37 2.22
CA GLY A 74 0.47 -1.44 3.04
C GLY A 74 0.92 -0.96 4.41
N SER A 75 1.48 -1.88 5.20
CA SER A 75 2.04 -1.58 6.52
C SER A 75 3.28 -2.43 6.80
N VAL A 76 4.21 -1.90 7.59
CA VAL A 76 5.42 -2.59 8.05
C VAL A 76 5.57 -2.41 9.56
N ALA A 77 6.11 -3.42 10.24
CA ALA A 77 6.47 -3.33 11.65
C ALA A 77 7.94 -2.91 11.77
N GLU A 78 8.19 -1.78 12.42
CA GLU A 78 9.52 -1.18 12.59
C GLU A 78 9.95 -1.24 14.05
N ASN A 79 11.21 -1.60 14.31
CA ASN A 79 11.80 -1.41 15.64
C ASN A 79 12.06 0.10 15.90
N LEU A 80 12.42 0.46 17.13
CA LEU A 80 12.62 1.84 17.54
C LEU A 80 13.64 2.59 16.65
N GLU A 81 14.77 1.97 16.30
CA GLU A 81 15.82 2.62 15.51
C GLU A 81 15.38 2.91 14.07
N THR A 82 14.68 1.98 13.43
CA THR A 82 14.08 2.21 12.11
C THR A 82 12.97 3.26 12.21
N PHE A 83 12.11 3.15 13.23
CA PHE A 83 10.97 4.06 13.41
C PHE A 83 11.42 5.50 13.64
N LYS A 84 12.50 5.75 14.39
CA LYS A 84 13.11 7.08 14.55
C LYS A 84 13.41 7.72 13.19
N LYS A 85 14.01 6.96 12.27
CA LYS A 85 14.34 7.45 10.91
C LYS A 85 13.08 7.74 10.12
N THR A 86 12.09 6.86 10.21
CA THR A 86 10.79 7.02 9.53
C THR A 86 10.02 8.23 10.05
N ALA A 87 9.97 8.44 11.36
CA ALA A 87 9.24 9.53 12.01
C ALA A 87 9.84 10.91 11.76
N LEU A 88 11.16 10.98 11.51
CA LEU A 88 11.87 12.22 11.17
C LEU A 88 11.87 12.53 9.67
N ALA A 89 11.38 11.61 8.82
CA ALA A 89 11.32 11.84 7.39
C ALA A 89 10.28 12.92 7.05
N PRO A 90 10.53 13.78 6.04
CA PRO A 90 9.60 14.86 5.68
C PRO A 90 8.24 14.37 5.17
N ASP A 91 8.15 13.11 4.76
CA ASP A 91 6.92 12.47 4.31
C ASP A 91 6.16 11.75 5.44
N PHE A 92 6.67 11.79 6.68
CA PHE A 92 5.93 11.35 7.85
C PHE A 92 4.71 12.25 8.09
N TYR A 93 3.59 11.63 8.44
CA TYR A 93 2.22 12.15 8.36
C TYR A 93 1.66 12.41 6.96
N ILE A 94 2.47 12.57 5.92
CA ILE A 94 1.96 12.85 4.57
C ILE A 94 1.68 11.55 3.80
N LYS A 95 2.68 10.68 3.75
CA LYS A 95 2.61 9.38 3.07
C LYS A 95 2.86 8.20 4.02
N LYS A 96 3.27 8.47 5.25
CA LYS A 96 3.53 7.44 6.27
C LYS A 96 2.93 7.87 7.60
N TYR A 97 2.41 6.93 8.37
CA TYR A 97 1.90 7.25 9.71
C TYR A 97 1.94 6.02 10.62
N ALA A 98 2.17 6.28 11.92
CA ALA A 98 2.10 5.24 12.93
C ALA A 98 0.65 4.82 13.17
N THR A 99 0.39 3.52 13.33
CA THR A 99 -0.98 3.00 13.59
C THR A 99 -1.15 2.42 14.98
N LYS A 100 -0.14 1.68 15.47
CA LYS A 100 -0.10 1.12 16.83
C LYS A 100 1.30 0.66 17.22
N VAL A 101 1.52 0.49 18.52
CA VAL A 101 2.64 -0.28 19.07
C VAL A 101 2.23 -1.75 19.23
N GLN A 102 3.12 -2.67 18.89
CA GLN A 102 2.94 -4.11 19.09
C GLN A 102 3.63 -4.56 20.39
N LYS A 103 3.20 -5.71 20.94
CA LYS A 103 3.74 -6.27 22.19
C LYS A 103 5.25 -6.58 22.16
N ASN A 104 5.84 -6.69 20.97
CA ASN A 104 7.27 -6.97 20.78
C ASN A 104 8.12 -5.70 20.63
N ALA A 105 7.65 -4.54 21.13
CA ALA A 105 8.35 -3.26 21.03
C ALA A 105 8.66 -2.81 19.60
N THR A 106 7.70 -3.04 18.69
CA THR A 106 7.73 -2.50 17.32
C THR A 106 6.52 -1.61 17.06
N VAL A 107 6.66 -0.66 16.15
CA VAL A 107 5.58 0.23 15.70
C VAL A 107 5.12 -0.22 14.32
N VAL A 108 3.81 -0.39 14.15
CA VAL A 108 3.23 -0.61 12.83
C VAL A 108 3.11 0.73 12.13
N VAL A 109 3.90 0.94 11.09
CA VAL A 109 3.83 2.09 10.19
C VAL A 109 3.03 1.71 8.95
N SER A 110 1.98 2.47 8.67
CA SER A 110 1.24 2.36 7.41
C SER A 110 1.75 3.37 6.41
N PHE A 111 1.73 2.99 5.14
CA PHE A 111 2.09 3.85 4.03
C PHE A 111 0.90 4.08 3.11
N LEU A 112 0.80 5.31 2.60
CA LEU A 112 -0.12 5.71 1.57
C LEU A 112 0.61 5.76 0.23
N VAL A 113 -0.04 5.28 -0.82
CA VAL A 113 0.45 5.28 -2.19
C VAL A 113 -0.45 6.14 -3.05
N ASP A 114 0.15 6.78 -4.05
CA ASP A 114 -0.58 7.59 -5.02
C ASP A 114 -0.89 6.72 -6.24
N ASP A 115 -2.17 6.53 -6.53
CA ASP A 115 -2.67 6.05 -7.81
C ASP A 115 -3.04 7.26 -8.66
N ILE A 116 -2.52 7.32 -9.89
CA ILE A 116 -2.77 8.42 -10.81
C ILE A 116 -3.71 7.93 -11.91
N PHE A 117 -4.79 8.66 -12.12
CA PHE A 117 -5.79 8.37 -13.14
C PHE A 117 -5.91 9.54 -14.11
N ILE A 118 -6.36 9.23 -15.32
CA ILE A 118 -6.86 10.23 -16.29
C ILE A 118 -8.29 9.84 -16.64
N TRP A 119 -9.19 10.81 -16.60
CA TRP A 119 -10.53 10.65 -17.16
C TRP A 119 -10.70 11.50 -18.41
N ARG A 120 -10.97 10.84 -19.54
CA ARG A 120 -11.16 11.55 -20.81
C ARG A 120 -12.03 10.73 -21.75
N ASN A 121 -12.90 11.41 -22.49
CA ASN A 121 -13.81 10.78 -23.47
C ASN A 121 -14.53 9.56 -22.86
N ASP A 122 -15.12 9.76 -21.68
CA ASP A 122 -15.88 8.74 -20.94
C ASP A 122 -15.09 7.46 -20.58
N THR A 123 -13.75 7.55 -20.60
CA THR A 123 -12.84 6.45 -20.28
C THR A 123 -11.94 6.82 -19.11
N LEU A 124 -11.82 5.90 -18.14
CA LEU A 124 -10.91 5.99 -17.02
C LEU A 124 -9.62 5.20 -17.33
N TYR A 125 -8.51 5.91 -17.26
CA TYR A 125 -7.19 5.34 -17.41
C TYR A 125 -6.44 5.34 -16.07
N LEU A 126 -5.68 4.28 -15.80
CA LEU A 126 -4.76 4.17 -14.67
C LEU A 126 -3.32 4.30 -15.16
N PHE A 127 -2.53 5.14 -14.51
CA PHE A 127 -1.08 5.19 -14.71
C PHE A 127 -0.44 3.94 -14.13
N ASP A 128 -0.01 3.03 -15.01
CA ASP A 128 0.62 1.78 -14.61
C ASP A 128 2.15 1.91 -14.74
N THR A 129 2.84 1.81 -13.60
CA THR A 129 4.30 1.75 -13.53
C THR A 129 4.83 0.31 -13.36
N SER A 130 3.96 -0.68 -13.35
CA SER A 130 4.32 -2.08 -13.09
C SER A 130 5.14 -2.65 -14.24
N ASN A 131 6.39 -3.00 -13.93
CA ASN A 131 7.23 -3.79 -14.80
C ASN A 131 7.33 -5.23 -14.28
N LEU A 132 6.85 -6.20 -15.06
CA LEU A 132 6.82 -7.60 -14.66
C LEU A 132 8.20 -8.23 -14.49
N GLU A 133 9.17 -7.85 -15.33
CA GLU A 133 10.55 -8.34 -15.24
C GLU A 133 11.21 -7.85 -13.95
N LYS A 134 11.12 -6.55 -13.68
CA LYS A 134 11.61 -5.95 -12.42
C LYS A 134 10.96 -6.60 -11.21
N SER A 135 9.65 -6.80 -11.23
CA SER A 135 8.93 -7.45 -10.13
C SER A 135 9.41 -8.89 -9.91
N ARG A 136 9.59 -9.68 -10.98
CA ARG A 136 10.10 -11.05 -10.87
C ARG A 136 11.51 -11.09 -10.27
N GLU A 137 12.43 -10.29 -10.79
CA GLU A 137 13.81 -10.23 -10.26
C GLU A 137 13.85 -9.78 -8.80
N SER A 138 13.03 -8.79 -8.44
CA SER A 138 12.93 -8.30 -7.06
C SER A 138 12.40 -9.37 -6.10
N ILE A 139 11.36 -10.12 -6.50
CA ILE A 139 10.82 -11.24 -5.73
C ILE A 139 11.87 -12.33 -5.58
N THR A 140 12.53 -12.74 -6.66
CA THR A 140 13.60 -13.76 -6.59
C THR A 140 14.74 -13.34 -5.65
N LEU A 141 15.15 -12.07 -5.67
CA LEU A 141 16.17 -11.57 -4.75
C LEU A 141 15.70 -11.62 -3.29
N MET A 142 14.45 -11.22 -3.03
CA MET A 142 13.84 -11.29 -1.70
C MET A 142 13.73 -12.74 -1.19
N GLU A 143 13.31 -13.68 -2.05
CA GLU A 143 13.24 -15.09 -1.71
C GLU A 143 14.62 -15.66 -1.33
N LYS A 144 15.67 -15.31 -2.09
CA LYS A 144 17.06 -15.70 -1.76
C LYS A 144 17.48 -15.19 -0.39
N LYS A 145 17.11 -13.95 -0.02
CA LYS A 145 17.38 -13.40 1.32
C LYS A 145 16.59 -14.14 2.39
N TRP A 146 15.31 -14.38 2.18
CA TRP A 146 14.46 -15.08 3.14
C TRP A 146 14.95 -16.51 3.37
N ARG A 147 15.35 -17.21 2.30
CA ARG A 147 15.98 -18.54 2.37
C ARG A 147 17.41 -18.51 2.91
N LYS A 148 17.95 -17.33 3.26
CA LYS A 148 19.32 -17.10 3.77
C LYS A 148 20.42 -17.55 2.80
N GLU A 149 20.12 -17.64 1.50
CA GLU A 149 21.10 -17.96 0.44
C GLU A 149 22.07 -16.79 0.18
N ILE A 150 21.67 -15.59 0.58
CA ILE A 150 22.49 -14.37 0.53
C ILE A 150 22.41 -13.63 1.87
N ASN A 151 23.50 -12.96 2.25
CA ASN A 151 23.55 -12.12 3.45
C ASN A 151 23.02 -10.70 3.18
N GLU A 152 22.87 -9.91 4.25
CA GLU A 152 22.33 -8.54 4.20
C GLU A 152 23.10 -7.65 3.21
N GLY A 153 24.43 -7.61 3.30
CA GLY A 153 25.25 -6.76 2.44
C GLY A 153 25.17 -7.13 0.96
N LYS A 154 25.07 -8.43 0.63
CA LYS A 154 24.87 -8.89 -0.76
C LYS A 154 23.48 -8.55 -1.24
N TYR A 155 22.46 -8.71 -0.40
CA TYR A 155 21.09 -8.31 -0.74
C TYR A 155 21.00 -6.82 -1.04
N GLU A 156 21.53 -5.95 -0.18
CA GLU A 156 21.53 -4.50 -0.40
C GLU A 156 22.24 -4.12 -1.70
N LYS A 157 23.37 -4.78 -2.01
CA LYS A 157 24.13 -4.53 -3.23
C LYS A 157 23.34 -4.93 -4.49
N GLU A 158 22.72 -6.11 -4.50
CA GLU A 158 21.92 -6.57 -5.64
C GLU A 158 20.62 -5.77 -5.77
N LEU A 159 19.99 -5.38 -4.66
CA LEU A 159 18.80 -4.53 -4.68
C LEU A 159 19.12 -3.17 -5.32
N LYS A 160 20.24 -2.54 -4.96
CA LYS A 160 20.71 -1.31 -5.61
C LYS A 160 21.00 -1.46 -7.10
N LYS A 161 21.45 -2.64 -7.54
CA LYS A 161 21.62 -2.92 -8.97
C LYS A 161 20.28 -3.03 -9.68
N LEU A 162 19.32 -3.76 -9.11
CA LEU A 162 17.96 -3.86 -9.65
C LEU A 162 17.27 -2.49 -9.71
N GLU A 163 17.45 -1.65 -8.69
CA GLU A 163 16.89 -0.29 -8.67
C GLU A 163 17.42 0.59 -9.81
N ARG A 164 18.70 0.41 -10.18
CA ARG A 164 19.38 1.16 -11.25
C ARG A 164 19.26 0.53 -12.63
N LYS A 165 18.83 -0.72 -12.74
CA LYS A 165 18.68 -1.42 -14.01
C LYS A 165 17.56 -0.75 -14.81
N GLU A 166 17.84 -0.41 -16.05
CA GLU A 166 16.81 0.00 -17.00
C GLU A 166 16.11 -1.25 -17.55
N TYR A 167 14.81 -1.36 -17.33
CA TYR A 167 14.01 -2.50 -17.79
C TYR A 167 13.25 -2.20 -19.09
N GLY A 168 13.61 -1.14 -19.81
CA GLY A 168 12.99 -0.75 -21.08
C GLY A 168 11.48 -0.44 -21.01
N PHE A 169 10.89 -0.40 -19.83
CA PHE A 169 9.47 -0.13 -19.64
C PHE A 169 9.21 1.36 -19.56
N VAL A 170 8.30 1.81 -20.42
CA VAL A 170 7.76 3.16 -20.40
C VAL A 170 6.44 3.10 -19.63
N PRO A 171 6.28 3.84 -18.51
CA PRO A 171 4.99 3.98 -17.84
C PRO A 171 3.89 4.39 -18.83
N LYS A 172 2.70 3.78 -18.72
CA LYS A 172 1.59 4.06 -19.63
C LYS A 172 0.25 4.16 -18.88
N PHE A 173 -0.68 4.89 -19.49
CA PHE A 173 -2.06 5.00 -19.05
C PHE A 173 -2.91 3.90 -19.69
N LYS A 174 -3.31 2.90 -18.90
CA LYS A 174 -4.13 1.78 -19.38
C LYS A 174 -5.60 2.02 -19.12
N ALA A 175 -6.48 1.70 -20.07
CA ALA A 175 -7.91 1.77 -19.83
C ALA A 175 -8.32 0.74 -18.77
N ILE A 176 -9.10 1.16 -17.78
CA ILE A 176 -9.64 0.27 -16.73
C ILE A 176 -11.16 0.28 -16.67
N TYR A 177 -11.79 1.27 -17.30
CA TYR A 177 -13.24 1.42 -17.40
C TYR A 177 -13.57 2.39 -18.54
N TYR A 178 -14.70 2.18 -19.23
CA TYR A 178 -15.34 3.17 -20.10
C TYR A 178 -16.86 3.12 -19.91
N SER A 179 -17.55 4.23 -20.19
CA SER A 179 -19.01 4.28 -20.07
C SER A 179 -19.67 3.22 -20.95
N GLY A 180 -20.58 2.45 -20.37
CA GLY A 180 -21.27 1.36 -21.07
C GLY A 180 -20.52 0.01 -21.11
N ILE A 181 -19.30 -0.08 -20.54
CA ILE A 181 -18.51 -1.35 -20.49
C ILE A 181 -19.27 -2.54 -19.87
N PHE A 182 -20.29 -2.26 -19.05
CA PHE A 182 -21.15 -3.27 -18.40
C PHE A 182 -22.64 -3.14 -18.78
N GLU A 183 -22.96 -2.67 -19.99
CA GLU A 183 -24.35 -2.62 -20.47
C GLU A 183 -24.91 -4.02 -20.75
N ASP A 184 -24.17 -4.84 -21.50
CA ASP A 184 -24.65 -6.15 -21.94
C ASP A 184 -24.15 -7.32 -21.06
N LYS A 185 -23.02 -7.11 -20.36
CA LYS A 185 -22.31 -8.18 -19.64
C LYS A 185 -21.69 -7.65 -18.35
N ASN A 186 -21.56 -8.52 -17.35
CA ASN A 186 -20.89 -8.20 -16.08
C ASN A 186 -19.36 -8.25 -16.17
N GLY A 187 -18.78 -8.29 -17.36
CA GLY A 187 -17.34 -8.33 -17.52
C GLY A 187 -16.90 -8.05 -18.94
N TYR A 188 -15.70 -7.48 -19.05
CA TYR A 188 -15.08 -7.09 -20.30
C TYR A 188 -13.60 -7.45 -20.30
N ARG A 189 -13.12 -8.03 -21.39
CA ARG A 189 -11.69 -8.33 -21.58
C ARG A 189 -11.11 -7.27 -22.49
N PHE A 190 -10.21 -6.46 -21.94
CA PHE A 190 -9.48 -5.47 -22.72
C PHE A 190 -8.57 -6.13 -23.73
N LEU A 191 -8.46 -5.52 -24.90
CA LEU A 191 -7.48 -5.84 -25.91
C LEU A 191 -6.14 -5.21 -25.55
N GLU A 192 -5.05 -5.77 -26.07
CA GLU A 192 -3.70 -5.28 -25.79
C GLU A 192 -3.52 -3.81 -26.16
N HIS A 193 -4.17 -3.30 -27.20
CA HIS A 193 -4.06 -1.88 -27.56
C HIS A 193 -4.82 -0.93 -26.62
N GLU A 194 -5.76 -1.43 -25.81
CA GLU A 194 -6.56 -0.64 -24.87
C GLU A 194 -5.92 -0.57 -23.47
N ASN A 195 -5.28 -1.67 -23.05
CA ASN A 195 -4.74 -1.83 -21.70
C ASN A 195 -3.24 -2.20 -21.67
N PHE A 196 -2.59 -2.29 -22.84
CA PHE A 196 -1.22 -2.79 -23.06
C PHE A 196 -1.02 -4.27 -22.72
N ARG A 197 -2.10 -4.97 -22.34
CA ARG A 197 -2.18 -6.40 -22.06
C ARG A 197 -3.65 -6.81 -21.96
N GLU A 198 -3.91 -8.10 -22.07
CA GLU A 198 -5.27 -8.65 -21.97
C GLU A 198 -5.72 -8.78 -20.51
N GLU A 199 -6.23 -7.70 -19.93
CA GLU A 199 -6.81 -7.67 -18.59
C GLU A 199 -8.34 -7.88 -18.62
N LEU A 200 -8.86 -8.56 -17.60
CA LEU A 200 -10.30 -8.77 -17.43
C LEU A 200 -10.80 -7.81 -16.36
N VAL A 201 -11.83 -7.02 -16.68
CA VAL A 201 -12.56 -6.23 -15.71
C VAL A 201 -13.94 -6.83 -15.48
N LEU A 202 -14.34 -6.96 -14.21
CA LEU A 202 -15.61 -7.54 -13.80
C LEU A 202 -16.43 -6.52 -13.02
N LEU A 203 -17.71 -6.39 -13.36
CA LEU A 203 -18.69 -5.71 -12.53
C LEU A 203 -18.93 -6.53 -11.27
N ILE A 204 -18.78 -5.87 -10.11
CA ILE A 204 -19.06 -6.46 -8.81
C ILE A 204 -20.46 -6.06 -8.35
N LYS A 205 -20.75 -4.75 -8.40
CA LYS A 205 -22.02 -4.20 -7.95
C LYS A 205 -22.29 -2.87 -8.65
N ARG A 206 -23.57 -2.61 -8.93
CA ARG A 206 -24.09 -1.29 -9.28
C ARG A 206 -25.05 -0.84 -8.19
N GLY A 207 -25.05 0.45 -7.86
CA GLY A 207 -25.92 1.00 -6.84
C GLY A 207 -26.17 2.48 -7.05
N ASN A 208 -26.97 3.04 -6.14
CA ASN A 208 -27.15 4.48 -6.02
C ASN A 208 -26.70 4.91 -4.63
N GLU A 209 -25.82 5.91 -4.56
CA GLU A 209 -25.35 6.49 -3.32
C GLU A 209 -25.48 8.01 -3.39
N ASN A 210 -26.24 8.60 -2.46
CA ASN A 210 -26.52 10.03 -2.41
C ASN A 210 -27.08 10.59 -3.74
N GLY A 211 -27.94 9.83 -4.41
CA GLY A 211 -28.56 10.21 -5.67
C GLY A 211 -27.68 9.97 -6.90
N LYS A 212 -26.47 9.42 -6.74
CA LYS A 212 -25.53 9.18 -7.83
C LYS A 212 -25.39 7.70 -8.12
N GLU A 213 -25.34 7.33 -9.39
CA GLU A 213 -25.00 5.97 -9.77
C GLU A 213 -23.54 5.69 -9.44
N VAL A 214 -23.30 4.59 -8.73
CA VAL A 214 -21.98 4.11 -8.33
C VAL A 214 -21.76 2.70 -8.86
N ILE A 215 -20.59 2.49 -9.43
CA ILE A 215 -20.15 1.23 -10.04
C ILE A 215 -18.95 0.73 -9.25
N HIS A 216 -19.06 -0.51 -8.77
CA HIS A 216 -17.97 -1.26 -8.17
C HIS A 216 -17.50 -2.29 -9.18
N PHE A 217 -16.22 -2.28 -9.52
CA PHE A 217 -15.63 -3.23 -10.45
C PHE A 217 -14.27 -3.71 -9.97
N GLN A 218 -13.89 -4.90 -10.43
CA GLN A 218 -12.60 -5.50 -10.14
C GLN A 218 -11.81 -5.64 -11.44
N LEU A 219 -10.60 -5.08 -11.47
CA LEU A 219 -9.62 -5.33 -12.51
C LEU A 219 -8.77 -6.52 -12.10
N ILE A 220 -8.92 -7.63 -12.82
CA ILE A 220 -8.14 -8.85 -12.62
C ILE A 220 -6.82 -8.68 -13.37
N THR A 221 -5.76 -8.43 -12.60
CA THR A 221 -4.41 -8.16 -13.10
C THR A 221 -3.37 -8.57 -12.04
N HIS A 222 -2.08 -8.50 -12.37
CA HIS A 222 -0.99 -8.68 -11.41
C HIS A 222 -1.07 -7.75 -10.19
N THR A 223 -1.70 -6.58 -10.35
CA THR A 223 -1.93 -5.62 -9.26
C THR A 223 -3.32 -5.71 -8.62
N ASN A 224 -4.20 -6.63 -9.07
CA ASN A 224 -5.60 -6.84 -8.64
C ASN A 224 -6.21 -5.63 -7.91
N GLY A 225 -6.87 -4.74 -8.65
CA GLY A 225 -7.49 -3.54 -8.09
C GLY A 225 -9.01 -3.67 -8.01
N TRP A 226 -9.61 -3.29 -6.88
CA TRP A 226 -11.05 -3.05 -6.82
C TRP A 226 -11.28 -1.56 -6.84
N TYR A 227 -12.25 -1.13 -7.64
CA TYR A 227 -12.52 0.27 -7.86
C TYR A 227 -13.98 0.56 -7.57
N ARG A 228 -14.22 1.73 -7.02
CA ARG A 228 -15.54 2.30 -6.80
C ARG A 228 -15.57 3.66 -7.47
N ILE A 229 -16.44 3.85 -8.43
CA ILE A 229 -16.57 5.09 -9.19
C ILE A 229 -18.02 5.55 -9.24
N SER A 230 -18.25 6.86 -9.14
CA SER A 230 -19.53 7.44 -9.58
C SER A 230 -19.46 7.80 -11.07
N THR A 231 -20.58 7.78 -11.76
CA THR A 231 -20.65 8.12 -13.20
C THR A 231 -20.22 9.55 -13.52
N ASP A 232 -20.36 10.47 -12.56
CA ASP A 232 -19.87 11.85 -12.63
C ASP A 232 -18.44 12.04 -12.08
N LEU A 233 -17.79 10.96 -11.67
CA LEU A 233 -16.49 10.93 -10.99
C LEU A 233 -16.34 11.85 -9.78
N SER A 234 -17.43 12.29 -9.16
CA SER A 234 -17.34 12.87 -7.82
C SER A 234 -16.77 11.87 -6.80
N GLN A 235 -16.84 10.57 -7.12
CA GLN A 235 -16.27 9.48 -6.36
C GLN A 235 -15.36 8.64 -7.27
N LEU A 236 -14.12 8.45 -6.86
CA LEU A 236 -13.17 7.52 -7.46
C LEU A 236 -12.26 7.01 -6.34
N GLU A 237 -12.32 5.71 -6.10
CA GLU A 237 -11.57 5.05 -5.04
C GLU A 237 -10.91 3.79 -5.61
N ASN A 238 -9.63 3.59 -5.28
CA ASN A 238 -9.00 2.26 -5.35
C ASN A 238 -9.18 1.62 -3.97
N THR A 239 -10.15 0.73 -3.88
CA THR A 239 -10.52 0.07 -2.63
C THR A 239 -9.79 -1.25 -2.56
N ARG A 240 -8.85 -1.44 -1.63
CA ARG A 240 -8.32 -2.79 -1.35
C ARG A 240 -9.27 -3.62 -0.47
N CYS A 241 -10.57 -3.34 -0.55
CA CYS A 241 -11.61 -4.04 0.16
C CYS A 241 -12.35 -4.93 -0.80
N GLN A 242 -12.49 -6.20 -0.44
CA GLN A 242 -13.43 -7.10 -1.08
C GLN A 242 -14.83 -6.69 -0.59
N TYR A 243 -15.75 -6.48 -1.53
CA TYR A 243 -17.17 -6.20 -1.27
C TYR A 243 -17.99 -7.47 -1.37
#